data_AF-A0A966WV03-F1
#
_entry.id   AF-A0A966WV03-F1
#
_cell.length_a   1.000
_cell.length_b   1.000
_cell.length_c   1.000
_cell.angle_alpha   90.00
_cell.angle_beta   90.00
_cell.angle_gamma   90.00
#
_symmetry.space_group_name_H-M   'P 1'
#
loop_
_entity.id
_entity.type
_entity.pdbx_description
1 polymer ?
#
loop_
_entity_poly.entity_id
_entity_poly.type
_entity_poly.pdbx_seq_one_letter_code
_entity_poly.pdbx_strand_id
1 'polypeptide(L)'
;MARAVPQTLLPDRLMAIPRSFQHRMPLLLGVFSCLIPISVRAASAASAGAPADCTAPGSPALLAMSSAMLLLTCLWQMGITVVIAELSHSPRLKDWCSQHLTRRSLAMLVGAGLTALGLVGDILVWAVLLRALNLFTSLENSFYYSAMTFTTVGYGDVVLPECWHLLSVGLAVNGLLMAGWSTALLVNVVQRITEWRLNNHRPSLNQPTNGTSP
;
A
#
# COMPACT_ATOMS: atom_id res chain seq x y z
N MET A 1 2.57 -42.04 -46.13
CA MET A 1 2.80 -40.64 -45.71
C MET A 1 1.81 -40.29 -44.61
N ALA A 2 2.22 -40.37 -43.35
CA ALA A 2 1.44 -39.90 -42.21
C ALA A 2 2.39 -39.10 -41.31
N ARG A 3 2.20 -37.77 -41.27
CA ARG A 3 2.97 -36.85 -40.44
C ARG A 3 2.31 -36.82 -39.06
N ALA A 4 3.02 -37.29 -38.05
CA ALA A 4 2.63 -37.12 -36.65
C ALA A 4 2.68 -35.63 -36.30
N VAL A 5 1.57 -35.09 -35.80
CA VAL A 5 1.50 -33.76 -35.18
C VAL A 5 2.05 -33.89 -33.76
N PRO A 6 3.07 -33.09 -33.36
CA PRO A 6 3.60 -33.16 -32.01
C PRO A 6 2.59 -32.54 -31.05
N GLN A 7 2.23 -33.30 -30.02
CA GLN A 7 1.40 -32.82 -28.91
C GLN A 7 2.06 -31.59 -28.29
N THR A 8 1.37 -30.47 -28.43
CA THR A 8 1.69 -29.20 -27.79
C THR A 8 1.68 -29.40 -26.28
N LEU A 9 2.90 -29.38 -25.75
CA LEU A 9 3.31 -29.19 -24.38
C LEU A 9 2.47 -28.08 -23.71
N LEU A 10 1.34 -28.45 -23.08
CA LEU A 10 0.60 -27.54 -22.21
C LEU A 10 1.44 -27.34 -20.93
N PRO A 11 1.88 -26.12 -20.59
CA PRO A 11 2.66 -25.91 -19.39
C PRO A 11 1.72 -25.90 -18.17
N ASP A 12 1.61 -27.03 -17.48
CA ASP A 12 1.08 -27.16 -16.10
C ASP A 12 1.91 -26.36 -15.05
N ARG A 13 2.70 -25.39 -15.49
CA ARG A 13 3.63 -24.59 -14.69
C ARG A 13 3.28 -23.11 -14.61
N LEU A 14 2.07 -22.72 -14.99
CA LEU A 14 1.66 -21.31 -15.04
C LEU A 14 1.05 -20.74 -13.75
N MET A 15 1.04 -21.50 -12.64
CA MET A 15 0.56 -20.94 -11.37
C MET A 15 1.23 -21.58 -10.14
N ALA A 16 2.52 -21.88 -10.23
CA ALA A 16 3.29 -22.24 -9.03
C ALA A 16 3.60 -20.97 -8.21
N ILE A 17 2.59 -20.51 -7.48
CA ILE A 17 2.70 -19.51 -6.42
C ILE A 17 3.87 -19.91 -5.50
N PRO A 18 4.81 -19.00 -5.19
CA PRO A 18 5.98 -19.33 -4.37
C PRO A 18 5.53 -19.84 -2.99
N ARG A 19 6.04 -20.99 -2.55
CA ARG A 19 5.64 -21.64 -1.27
C ARG A 19 5.79 -20.75 -0.03
N SER A 20 6.65 -19.72 -0.08
CA SER A 20 6.78 -18.71 0.98
C SER A 20 5.52 -17.84 1.14
N PHE A 21 4.85 -17.53 0.03
CA PHE A 21 3.60 -16.77 -0.01
C PHE A 21 2.46 -17.57 0.63
N GLN A 22 2.44 -18.89 0.41
CA GLN A 22 1.40 -19.78 0.93
C GLN A 22 1.41 -19.88 2.47
N HIS A 23 2.54 -19.62 3.13
CA HIS A 23 2.64 -19.65 4.60
C HIS A 23 2.34 -18.30 5.27
N ARG A 24 2.66 -17.17 4.62
CA ARG A 24 2.48 -15.82 5.19
C ARG A 24 1.14 -15.18 4.83
N MET A 25 0.56 -15.56 3.70
CA MET A 25 -0.74 -15.08 3.24
C MET A 25 -1.89 -15.33 4.23
N PRO A 26 -2.07 -16.51 4.86
CA PRO A 26 -3.15 -16.72 5.84
C PRO A 26 -2.94 -15.94 7.14
N LEU A 27 -1.69 -15.64 7.52
CA LEU A 27 -1.40 -14.80 8.70
C LEU A 27 -1.76 -13.34 8.44
N LEU A 28 -1.41 -12.80 7.26
CA LEU A 28 -1.74 -11.42 6.88
C LEU A 28 -3.25 -11.23 6.63
N LEU A 29 -3.89 -12.17 5.93
CA LEU A 29 -5.35 -12.21 5.78
C LEU A 29 -6.05 -12.40 7.12
N GLY A 30 -5.51 -13.23 8.01
CA GLY A 30 -6.05 -13.45 9.36
C GLY A 30 -5.98 -12.21 10.25
N VAL A 31 -4.86 -11.47 10.22
CA VAL A 31 -4.71 -10.20 10.95
C VAL A 31 -5.66 -9.14 10.37
N PHE A 32 -5.77 -9.04 9.05
CA PHE A 32 -6.72 -8.13 8.38
C PHE A 32 -8.19 -8.45 8.71
N SER A 33 -8.57 -9.73 8.62
CA SER A 33 -9.94 -10.19 8.93
C SER A 33 -10.29 -10.11 10.42
N CYS A 34 -9.30 -10.06 11.31
CA CYS A 34 -9.50 -9.90 12.75
C CYS A 34 -9.54 -8.42 13.16
N LEU A 35 -8.72 -7.56 12.56
CA LEU A 35 -8.66 -6.14 12.91
C LEU A 35 -9.82 -5.32 12.36
N ILE A 36 -10.37 -5.67 11.18
CA ILE A 36 -11.59 -5.03 10.65
C ILE A 36 -12.77 -5.14 11.63
N PRO A 37 -13.16 -6.33 12.11
CA PRO A 37 -14.24 -6.44 13.09
C PRO A 37 -13.85 -5.89 14.46
N ILE A 38 -12.56 -5.84 14.84
CA ILE A 38 -12.13 -5.20 16.10
C ILE A 38 -12.34 -3.68 16.03
N SER A 39 -11.98 -3.02 14.93
CA SER A 39 -12.23 -1.59 14.75
C SER A 39 -13.72 -1.26 14.70
N VAL A 40 -14.50 -2.08 13.98
CA VAL A 40 -15.97 -1.92 13.92
C VAL A 40 -16.61 -2.22 15.27
N ARG A 41 -16.10 -3.20 16.03
CA ARG A 41 -16.62 -3.57 17.36
C ARG A 41 -16.18 -2.61 18.46
N ALA A 42 -15.00 -2.02 18.35
CA ALA A 42 -14.57 -0.91 19.20
C ALA A 42 -15.45 0.33 18.95
N ALA A 43 -15.79 0.61 17.68
CA ALA A 43 -16.76 1.64 17.33
C ALA A 43 -18.17 1.32 17.87
N SER A 44 -18.64 0.08 17.78
CA SER A 44 -19.96 -0.32 18.31
C SER A 44 -20.02 -0.40 19.83
N ALA A 45 -18.91 -0.70 20.51
CA ALA A 45 -18.83 -0.69 21.96
C ALA A 45 -18.83 0.75 22.53
N ALA A 46 -18.26 1.70 21.78
CA ALA A 46 -18.30 3.12 22.13
C ALA A 46 -19.69 3.75 21.90
N SER A 47 -20.53 3.17 21.03
CA SER A 47 -21.89 3.67 20.74
C SER A 47 -22.98 3.10 21.65
N ALA A 48 -22.65 2.31 22.68
CA ALA A 48 -23.63 1.62 23.53
C ALA A 48 -24.34 2.53 24.57
N GLY A 49 -24.23 3.85 24.48
CA GLY A 49 -25.08 4.75 25.24
C GLY A 49 -24.78 6.23 25.05
N ALA A 50 -25.52 6.92 24.18
CA ALA A 50 -25.83 8.35 24.33
C ALA A 50 -26.90 8.82 23.29
N PRO A 51 -27.81 9.74 23.66
CA PRO A 51 -28.93 10.22 22.83
C PRO A 51 -28.52 11.26 21.78
N ALA A 52 -29.47 11.56 20.88
CA ALA A 52 -29.35 12.22 19.58
C ALA A 52 -29.18 13.76 19.58
N ASP A 53 -28.25 14.30 20.37
CA ASP A 53 -27.76 15.69 20.27
C ASP A 53 -26.23 15.69 20.29
N CYS A 54 -25.56 16.01 19.17
CA CYS A 54 -24.09 16.17 19.04
C CYS A 54 -23.22 15.36 20.04
N THR A 55 -23.52 14.08 20.23
CA THR A 55 -22.81 13.18 21.14
C THR A 55 -21.64 12.57 20.41
N ALA A 56 -20.67 13.40 20.01
CA ALA A 56 -19.37 12.86 19.67
C ALA A 56 -18.83 12.12 20.91
N PRO A 57 -18.24 10.93 20.74
CA PRO A 57 -17.47 10.29 21.79
C PRO A 57 -16.50 11.34 22.37
N GLY A 58 -16.31 11.38 23.69
CA GLY A 58 -15.40 12.37 24.29
C GLY A 58 -14.05 12.40 23.55
N SER A 59 -13.36 13.54 23.58
CA SER A 59 -12.05 13.72 22.92
C SER A 59 -11.10 12.50 22.98
N PRO A 60 -10.95 11.76 24.11
CA PRO A 60 -10.11 10.55 24.13
C PRO A 60 -10.59 9.43 23.19
N ALA A 61 -11.88 9.25 22.99
CA ALA A 61 -12.42 8.22 22.11
C ALA A 61 -12.21 8.56 20.63
N LEU A 62 -12.36 9.83 20.23
CA LEU A 62 -12.03 10.28 18.86
C LEU A 62 -10.54 10.09 18.53
N LEU A 63 -9.67 10.39 19.50
CA LEU A 63 -8.24 10.13 19.38
C LEU A 63 -7.96 8.62 19.28
N ALA A 64 -8.58 7.80 20.13
CA ALA A 64 -8.43 6.35 20.08
C ALA A 64 -8.89 5.76 18.73
N MET A 65 -10.01 6.23 18.18
CA MET A 65 -10.51 5.83 16.86
C MET A 65 -9.50 6.22 15.76
N SER A 66 -8.99 7.45 15.81
CA SER A 66 -7.99 7.94 14.84
C SER A 66 -6.69 7.14 14.92
N SER A 67 -6.19 6.89 16.13
CA SER A 67 -4.99 6.07 16.35
C SER A 67 -5.19 4.62 15.91
N ALA A 68 -6.34 4.01 16.18
CA ALA A 68 -6.65 2.66 15.73
C ALA A 68 -6.70 2.57 14.20
N MET A 69 -7.31 3.55 13.54
CA MET A 69 -7.32 3.64 12.07
C MET A 69 -5.93 3.86 11.49
N LEU A 70 -5.13 4.74 12.08
CA LEU A 70 -3.73 4.96 11.69
C LEU A 70 -2.91 3.66 11.75
N LEU A 71 -3.06 2.87 12.81
CA LEU A 71 -2.37 1.59 12.93
C LEU A 71 -2.85 0.59 11.87
N LEU A 72 -4.16 0.56 11.60
CA LEU A 72 -4.74 -0.31 10.58
C LEU A 72 -4.21 0.02 9.18
N THR A 73 -4.21 1.29 8.79
CA THR A 73 -3.69 1.76 7.49
C THR A 73 -2.18 1.57 7.39
N CYS A 74 -1.43 1.80 8.47
CA CYS A 74 0.00 1.47 8.53
C CYS A 74 0.26 -0.03 8.28
N LEU A 75 -0.50 -0.92 8.93
CA LEU A 75 -0.36 -2.37 8.74
C LEU A 75 -0.74 -2.78 7.32
N TRP A 76 -1.78 -2.17 6.76
CA TRP A 76 -2.20 -2.36 5.37
C TRP A 76 -1.07 -1.99 4.40
N GLN A 77 -0.53 -0.77 4.53
CA GLN A 77 0.54 -0.26 3.67
C GLN A 77 1.86 -1.04 3.85
N MET A 78 2.17 -1.48 5.07
CA MET A 78 3.30 -2.37 5.35
C MET A 78 3.11 -3.73 4.67
N GLY A 79 1.90 -4.31 4.71
CA GLY A 79 1.57 -5.55 4.02
C GLY A 79 1.81 -5.46 2.51
N ILE A 80 1.35 -4.38 1.88
CA ILE A 80 1.60 -4.11 0.45
C ILE A 80 3.10 -4.00 0.16
N THR A 81 3.83 -3.26 1.00
CA THR A 81 5.29 -3.08 0.86
C THR A 81 6.03 -4.42 0.96
N VAL A 82 5.64 -5.30 1.89
CA VAL A 82 6.22 -6.64 2.05
C VAL A 82 5.91 -7.51 0.84
N VAL A 83 4.69 -7.49 0.32
CA VAL A 83 4.33 -8.23 -0.90
C VAL A 83 5.17 -7.78 -2.09
N ILE A 84 5.34 -6.46 -2.28
CA ILE A 84 6.21 -5.91 -3.33
C ILE A 84 7.67 -6.36 -3.12
N ALA A 85 8.17 -6.31 -1.88
CA ALA A 85 9.52 -6.75 -1.54
C ALA A 85 9.74 -8.25 -1.81
N GLU A 86 8.81 -9.11 -1.42
CA GLU A 86 8.89 -10.55 -1.66
C GLU A 86 8.83 -10.89 -3.17
N LEU A 87 7.94 -10.22 -3.92
CA LEU A 87 7.89 -10.35 -5.38
C LEU A 87 9.22 -9.93 -6.02
N SER A 88 9.81 -8.82 -5.54
CA SER A 88 11.09 -8.32 -6.03
C SER A 88 12.27 -9.24 -5.70
N HIS A 89 12.21 -9.97 -4.58
CA HIS A 89 13.29 -10.84 -4.13
C HIS A 89 13.21 -12.26 -4.72
N SER A 90 12.08 -12.64 -5.32
CA SER A 90 11.92 -13.94 -5.95
C SER A 90 12.96 -14.16 -7.05
N PRO A 91 13.79 -15.23 -6.99
CA PRO A 91 14.88 -15.46 -7.95
C PRO A 91 14.37 -15.57 -9.39
N ARG A 92 13.13 -16.07 -9.57
CA ARG A 92 12.47 -16.12 -10.89
C ARG A 92 12.16 -14.74 -11.46
N LEU A 93 11.69 -13.82 -10.63
CA LEU A 93 11.42 -12.45 -11.07
C LEU A 93 12.74 -11.74 -11.35
N LYS A 94 13.75 -11.95 -10.50
CA LYS A 94 15.10 -11.41 -10.68
C LYS A 94 15.74 -11.88 -11.98
N ASP A 95 15.65 -13.16 -12.34
CA ASP A 95 16.20 -13.71 -13.58
C ASP A 95 15.46 -13.20 -14.82
N TRP A 96 14.12 -13.14 -14.76
CA TRP A 96 13.29 -12.61 -15.84
C TRP A 96 13.48 -11.10 -16.07
N CYS A 97 13.75 -10.36 -14.99
CA CYS A 97 13.95 -8.92 -14.94
C CYS A 97 15.44 -8.53 -15.14
N SER A 98 16.37 -9.48 -15.00
CA SER A 98 17.80 -9.26 -15.19
C SER A 98 18.15 -8.97 -16.64
N GLN A 99 17.45 -9.61 -17.59
CA GLN A 99 17.83 -9.61 -19.01
C GLN A 99 17.52 -8.31 -19.76
N HIS A 100 16.52 -7.50 -19.35
CA HIS A 100 16.14 -6.27 -20.06
C HIS A 100 15.70 -5.13 -19.13
N LEU A 101 16.21 -3.92 -19.40
CA LEU A 101 15.87 -2.69 -18.67
C LEU A 101 14.36 -2.40 -18.68
N THR A 102 13.66 -2.73 -19.77
CA THR A 102 12.20 -2.56 -19.94
C THR A 102 11.38 -3.41 -18.96
N ARG A 103 11.86 -4.61 -18.62
CA ARG A 103 11.18 -5.48 -17.64
C ARG A 103 11.36 -4.96 -16.21
N ARG A 104 12.51 -4.33 -15.91
CA ARG A 104 12.76 -3.64 -14.63
C ARG A 104 11.85 -2.43 -14.45
N SER A 105 11.73 -1.59 -15.47
CA SER A 105 10.80 -0.45 -15.41
C SER A 105 9.35 -0.90 -15.28
N LEU A 106 8.94 -1.99 -15.94
CA LEU A 106 7.60 -2.55 -15.79
C LEU A 106 7.34 -3.04 -14.36
N ALA A 107 8.27 -3.78 -13.75
CA ALA A 107 8.12 -4.26 -12.37
C ALA A 107 8.02 -3.11 -11.36
N MET A 108 8.77 -2.02 -11.57
CA MET A 108 8.69 -0.81 -10.74
C MET A 108 7.35 -0.08 -10.93
N LEU A 109 6.86 0.02 -12.18
CA LEU A 109 5.56 0.61 -12.47
C LEU A 109 4.43 -0.18 -11.79
N VAL A 110 4.49 -1.51 -11.83
CA VAL A 110 3.54 -2.38 -11.13
C VAL A 110 3.61 -2.16 -9.61
N GLY A 111 4.81 -2.08 -9.04
CA GLY A 111 4.99 -1.79 -7.61
C GLY A 111 4.41 -0.42 -7.20
N ALA A 112 4.70 0.64 -7.97
CA ALA A 112 4.14 1.96 -7.75
C ALA A 112 2.60 1.97 -7.91
N GLY A 113 2.08 1.25 -8.90
CA GLY A 113 0.63 1.06 -9.09
C GLY A 113 -0.03 0.35 -7.91
N LEU A 114 0.59 -0.70 -7.37
CA LEU A 114 0.10 -1.39 -6.16
C LEU A 114 0.08 -0.47 -4.94
N THR A 115 1.12 0.35 -4.74
CA THR A 115 1.16 1.36 -3.68
C THR A 115 0.05 2.39 -3.86
N ALA A 116 -0.17 2.89 -5.08
CA ALA A 116 -1.23 3.85 -5.36
C ALA A 116 -2.64 3.26 -5.13
N LEU A 117 -2.86 2.00 -5.53
CA LEU A 117 -4.10 1.28 -5.22
C LEU A 117 -4.28 1.06 -3.71
N GLY A 118 -3.18 0.86 -2.97
CA GLY A 118 -3.15 0.80 -1.51
C GLY A 118 -3.71 2.07 -0.87
N LEU A 119 -3.24 3.24 -1.32
CA LEU A 119 -3.70 4.56 -0.86
C LEU A 119 -5.19 4.77 -1.13
N VAL A 120 -5.69 4.36 -2.30
CA VAL A 120 -7.13 4.41 -2.61
C VAL A 120 -7.90 3.48 -1.66
N GLY A 121 -7.34 2.32 -1.33
CA GLY A 121 -7.87 1.42 -0.31
C GLY A 121 -7.97 2.08 1.07
N ASP A 122 -6.95 2.82 1.51
CA ASP A 122 -6.97 3.56 2.76
C ASP A 122 -8.12 4.59 2.78
N ILE A 123 -8.28 5.34 1.69
CA ILE A 123 -9.38 6.31 1.53
C ILE A 123 -10.74 5.60 1.64
N LEU A 124 -10.91 4.43 1.02
CA LEU A 124 -12.14 3.65 1.11
C LEU A 124 -12.42 3.16 2.53
N VAL A 125 -11.41 2.69 3.26
CA VAL A 125 -11.56 2.25 4.65
C VAL A 125 -12.07 3.40 5.53
N TRP A 126 -11.52 4.60 5.35
CA TRP A 126 -11.99 5.80 6.04
C TRP A 126 -13.41 6.20 5.63
N ALA A 127 -13.74 6.12 4.35
CA ALA A 127 -15.09 6.42 3.86
C ALA A 127 -16.13 5.47 4.47
N VAL A 128 -15.80 4.18 4.57
CA VAL A 128 -16.66 3.17 5.21
C VAL A 128 -16.82 3.45 6.70
N LEU A 129 -15.76 3.87 7.41
CA LEU A 129 -15.87 4.26 8.81
C LEU A 129 -16.83 5.45 8.99
N LEU A 130 -16.68 6.52 8.20
CA LEU A 130 -17.54 7.70 8.29
C LEU A 130 -19.01 7.36 7.97
N ARG A 131 -19.22 6.44 7.02
CA ARG A 131 -20.56 5.91 6.72
C ARG A 131 -21.11 5.07 7.87
N ALA A 132 -20.30 4.23 8.50
CA ALA A 132 -20.72 3.41 9.65
C ALA A 132 -21.10 4.26 10.87
N LEU A 133 -20.46 5.42 11.03
CA LEU A 133 -20.79 6.41 12.06
C LEU A 133 -22.01 7.27 11.69
N ASN A 134 -22.66 7.03 10.54
CA ASN A 134 -23.81 7.78 10.02
C ASN A 134 -23.55 9.31 9.87
N LEU A 135 -22.30 9.72 9.65
CA LEU A 135 -21.95 11.13 9.42
C LEU A 135 -22.43 11.63 8.04
N PHE A 136 -22.60 10.72 7.09
CA PHE A 136 -23.03 11.03 5.73
C PHE A 136 -24.06 10.01 5.24
N THR A 137 -25.05 10.48 4.49
CA THR A 137 -26.16 9.67 3.94
C THR A 137 -25.81 8.95 2.63
N SER A 138 -24.82 9.44 1.88
CA SER A 138 -24.34 8.85 0.61
C SER A 138 -22.90 8.36 0.75
N LEU A 139 -22.59 7.21 0.13
CA LEU A 139 -21.23 6.66 0.08
C LEU A 139 -20.32 7.57 -0.76
N GLU A 140 -20.89 8.21 -1.78
CA GLU A 140 -20.20 9.19 -2.62
C GLU A 140 -19.68 10.36 -1.78
N ASN A 141 -20.53 10.96 -0.94
CA ASN A 141 -20.13 12.07 -0.06
C ASN A 141 -19.09 11.64 0.97
N SER A 142 -19.24 10.44 1.56
CA SER A 142 -18.23 9.91 2.50
C SER A 142 -16.88 9.71 1.82
N PHE A 143 -16.88 9.11 0.62
CA PHE A 143 -15.67 8.88 -0.15
C PHE A 143 -15.03 10.19 -0.60
N TYR A 144 -15.83 11.12 -1.09
CA TYR A 144 -15.37 12.44 -1.51
C TYR A 144 -14.71 13.19 -0.35
N TYR A 145 -15.39 13.28 0.81
CA TYR A 145 -14.83 13.89 2.01
C TYR A 145 -13.52 13.20 2.43
N SER A 146 -13.54 11.85 2.52
CA SER A 146 -12.35 11.09 2.87
C SER A 146 -11.19 11.33 1.93
N ALA A 147 -11.43 11.30 0.62
CA ALA A 147 -10.40 11.52 -0.39
C ALA A 147 -9.80 12.91 -0.26
N MET A 148 -10.65 13.94 -0.20
CA MET A 148 -10.26 15.33 -0.13
C MET A 148 -9.46 15.68 1.13
N THR A 149 -9.87 15.14 2.28
CA THR A 149 -9.16 15.33 3.55
C THR A 149 -7.87 14.51 3.59
N PHE A 150 -7.89 13.28 3.08
CA PHE A 150 -6.70 12.40 3.03
C PHE A 150 -5.61 12.98 2.12
N THR A 151 -5.97 13.54 0.97
CA THR A 151 -5.01 14.21 0.09
C THR A 151 -4.66 15.63 0.55
N THR A 152 -5.18 16.07 1.70
CA THR A 152 -5.00 17.42 2.26
C THR A 152 -5.45 18.57 1.35
N VAL A 153 -6.26 18.27 0.33
CA VAL A 153 -6.77 19.29 -0.59
C VAL A 153 -7.86 20.11 0.08
N GLY A 154 -8.80 19.43 0.76
CA GLY A 154 -9.81 20.03 1.63
C GLY A 154 -10.53 21.26 1.06
N TYR A 155 -11.30 21.13 -0.02
CA TYR A 155 -12.05 22.25 -0.62
C TYR A 155 -13.01 22.95 0.37
N GLY A 156 -13.44 22.25 1.42
CA GLY A 156 -14.30 22.83 2.48
C GLY A 156 -15.78 22.92 2.10
N ASP A 157 -16.17 22.32 0.98
CA ASP A 157 -17.55 22.19 0.51
C ASP A 157 -18.33 21.11 1.27
N VAL A 158 -17.66 20.02 1.64
CA VAL A 158 -18.18 18.98 2.53
C VAL A 158 -17.33 18.97 3.80
N VAL A 159 -17.97 19.18 4.95
CA VAL A 159 -17.28 19.22 6.26
C VAL A 159 -18.04 18.40 7.30
N LEU A 160 -17.28 17.88 8.26
CA LEU A 160 -17.83 17.22 9.44
C LEU A 160 -18.40 18.24 10.43
N PRO A 161 -19.39 17.88 11.26
CA PRO A 161 -19.81 18.71 12.39
C PRO A 161 -18.66 18.98 13.35
N GLU A 162 -18.71 20.11 14.08
CA GLU A 162 -17.64 20.59 14.95
C GLU A 162 -17.17 19.54 15.97
N CYS A 163 -18.09 18.72 16.47
CA CYS A 163 -17.81 17.66 17.43
C CYS A 163 -16.93 16.52 16.87
N TRP A 164 -16.84 16.38 15.54
CA TRP A 164 -16.07 15.34 14.85
C TRP A 164 -14.80 15.87 14.17
N HIS A 165 -14.47 17.16 14.31
CA HIS A 165 -13.29 17.76 13.68
C HIS A 165 -11.97 17.06 14.04
N LEU A 166 -11.84 16.54 15.27
CA LEU A 166 -10.64 15.78 15.66
C LEU A 166 -10.41 14.53 14.81
N LEU A 167 -11.50 13.86 14.38
CA LEU A 167 -11.43 12.70 13.50
C LEU A 167 -10.93 13.11 12.11
N SER A 168 -11.39 14.27 11.61
CA SER A 168 -10.94 14.87 10.35
C SER A 168 -9.44 15.19 10.37
N VAL A 169 -8.95 15.73 11.49
CA VAL A 169 -7.52 15.98 11.69
C VAL A 169 -6.73 14.67 11.67
N GLY A 170 -7.21 13.63 12.34
CA GLY A 170 -6.59 12.30 12.32
C GLY A 170 -6.52 11.70 10.91
N LEU A 171 -7.60 11.84 10.13
CA LEU A 171 -7.67 11.43 8.74
C LEU A 171 -6.65 12.18 7.86
N ALA A 172 -6.53 13.50 8.01
CA ALA A 172 -5.56 14.30 7.26
C ALA A 172 -4.11 13.92 7.60
N VAL A 173 -3.82 13.72 8.89
CA VAL A 173 -2.50 13.27 9.36
C VAL A 173 -2.16 11.88 8.80
N ASN A 174 -3.14 10.97 8.76
CA ASN A 174 -2.95 9.65 8.16
C ASN A 174 -2.59 9.76 6.67
N GLY A 175 -3.31 10.59 5.92
CA GLY A 175 -3.04 10.82 4.52
C GLY A 175 -1.62 11.34 4.25
N LEU A 176 -1.18 12.31 5.05
CA LEU A 176 0.19 12.85 4.94
C LEU A 176 1.26 11.79 5.29
N LEU A 177 1.02 10.98 6.32
CA LEU A 177 1.91 9.88 6.70
C LEU A 177 2.04 8.85 5.57
N MET A 178 0.93 8.44 4.96
CA MET A 178 0.92 7.45 3.88
C MET A 178 1.52 8.00 2.58
N ALA A 179 1.30 9.28 2.28
CA ALA A 179 1.97 9.97 1.17
C ALA A 179 3.49 10.01 1.38
N GLY A 180 3.95 10.31 2.59
CA GLY A 180 5.37 10.27 2.97
C GLY A 180 5.98 8.88 2.82
N TRP A 181 5.30 7.85 3.32
CA TRP A 181 5.73 6.44 3.19
C TRP A 181 5.90 6.03 1.73
N SER A 182 4.89 6.34 0.90
CA SER A 182 4.89 6.01 -0.53
C SER A 182 6.01 6.73 -1.28
N THR A 183 6.28 7.99 -0.93
CA THR A 183 7.37 8.77 -1.51
C THR A 183 8.73 8.20 -1.13
N ALA A 184 8.93 7.79 0.13
CA ALA A 184 10.16 7.16 0.59
C ALA A 184 10.46 5.86 -0.19
N LEU A 185 9.43 5.05 -0.47
CA LEU A 185 9.57 3.86 -1.32
C LEU A 185 10.01 4.22 -2.74
N LEU A 186 9.41 5.25 -3.34
CA LEU A 186 9.79 5.72 -4.67
C LEU A 186 11.25 6.20 -4.71
N VAL A 187 11.69 6.97 -3.72
CA VAL A 187 13.07 7.47 -3.62
C VAL A 187 14.07 6.32 -3.49
N ASN A 188 13.80 5.32 -2.64
CA ASN A 188 14.65 4.12 -2.49
C ASN A 188 14.80 3.38 -3.83
N VAL A 189 13.72 3.28 -4.62
CA VAL A 189 13.78 2.68 -5.95
C VAL A 189 14.68 3.49 -6.90
N VAL A 190 14.51 4.82 -6.94
CA VAL A 190 15.32 5.71 -7.78
C VAL A 190 16.81 5.63 -7.43
N GLN A 191 17.15 5.62 -6.14
CA GLN A 191 18.53 5.52 -5.66
C GLN A 191 19.21 4.24 -6.19
N ARG A 192 18.54 3.09 -6.09
CA ARG A 192 19.06 1.81 -6.59
C ARG A 192 19.32 1.81 -8.10
N ILE A 193 18.48 2.48 -8.88
CA ILE A 193 18.66 2.61 -10.34
C ILE A 193 19.90 3.45 -10.65
N THR A 194 20.07 4.57 -9.94
CA THR A 194 21.18 5.50 -10.14
C THR A 194 22.51 4.84 -9.80
N GLU A 195 22.61 4.16 -8.65
CA GLU A 195 23.82 3.42 -8.24
C GLU A 195 24.21 2.35 -9.27
N TRP A 196 23.24 1.62 -9.81
CA TRP A 196 23.50 0.61 -10.84
C TRP A 196 24.07 1.24 -12.12
N ARG A 197 23.51 2.37 -12.57
CA ARG A 197 24.03 3.07 -13.76
C ARG A 197 25.45 3.57 -13.53
N LEU A 198 25.74 4.12 -12.35
CA LEU A 198 27.08 4.62 -12.01
C LEU A 198 28.11 3.49 -11.97
N ASN A 199 27.79 2.34 -11.39
CA ASN A 199 28.70 1.19 -11.36
C ASN A 199 28.91 0.56 -12.75
N ASN A 200 27.88 0.50 -13.59
CA ASN A 200 28.02 -0.01 -14.97
C ASN A 200 28.78 0.94 -15.91
N HIS A 201 28.91 2.23 -15.57
CA HIS A 201 29.65 3.23 -16.35
C HIS A 201 31.07 3.51 -15.83
N ARG A 202 31.60 2.72 -14.88
CA ARG A 202 33.04 2.69 -14.56
C ARG A 202 33.78 1.49 -15.21
N PRO A 203 33.91 1.40 -16.55
CA PRO A 203 34.96 0.57 -17.12
C PRO A 203 36.33 1.27 -16.94
N SER A 204 37.24 0.60 -16.22
CA SER A 204 38.71 0.68 -16.41
C SER A 204 39.46 2.02 -16.26
N LEU A 205 39.30 2.76 -15.15
CA LEU A 205 40.32 3.74 -14.73
C LEU A 205 41.38 3.15 -13.77
N ASN A 206 41.20 1.90 -13.33
CA ASN A 206 42.09 1.22 -12.37
C ASN A 206 42.83 0.02 -12.98
N GLN A 207 43.12 0.04 -14.29
CA GLN A 207 44.03 -0.95 -14.86
C GLN A 207 45.44 -0.36 -14.81
N PRO A 208 46.32 -0.78 -13.88
CA PRO A 208 47.71 -0.33 -13.90
C PRO A 208 48.30 -0.78 -15.23
N THR A 209 48.77 0.18 -16.03
CA THR A 209 49.55 -0.08 -17.23
C THR A 209 50.84 -0.76 -16.79
N ASN A 210 50.83 -2.09 -16.70
CA ASN A 210 52.02 -2.87 -16.44
C ASN A 210 52.85 -2.84 -17.74
N GLY A 211 53.63 -1.77 -17.89
CA GLY A 211 54.59 -1.59 -18.96
C GLY A 211 55.75 -2.54 -18.74
N THR A 212 55.63 -3.76 -19.26
CA THR A 212 56.77 -4.61 -19.57
C THR A 212 57.43 -4.06 -20.83
N SER A 213 58.51 -3.30 -20.67
CA SER A 213 59.45 -2.97 -21.73
C SER A 213 60.48 -4.12 -21.84
N PRO A 214 60.68 -4.73 -23.02
CA PRO A 214 61.80 -5.63 -23.28
C PRO A 214 63.14 -4.89 -23.38
#